data_AF-A0A1Q3MUC1-F1
#
_entry.id   AF-A0A1Q3MUC1-F1
#
_cell.length_a   1.000
_cell.length_b   1.000
_cell.length_c   1.000
_cell.angle_alpha   90.00
_cell.angle_beta   90.00
_cell.angle_gamma   90.00
#
_symmetry.space_group_name_H-M   'P 1'
#
loop_
_entity.id
_entity.type
_entity.pdbx_description
1 polymer ?
#
loop_
_entity_poly.entity_id
_entity_poly.type
_entity_poly.pdbx_seq_one_letter_code
_entity_poly.pdbx_strand_id
1 'polypeptide(L)'
;MKKINFLRAALFWSLNSVESCAVTELTAQFEGKKKSFWEKNAENMSDTLSWLEFLETAKNIQSIYFKDKEAPFIEYSFDKRRFTKIPGFDDGSCLWSHLGITPKNMYDQVVVPYIKKVIIPYVNNIKKCNSKSSNDDLASKKLMPELFELLDFLDPLEKISKDTGDAIKRFIILTKQTETVRTNWLNSVETNGGKEIIHNNNRVAFRPANGTQFFQEVAGYLKTNIVIFSGDSESLSLKLSREFIVDHDVNTLYLLQDDGSFGLHYDVLVEQNSPVSKAIVEEMKSYMGSKKRFSQK
;
A
#
# COMPACT_ATOMS: atom_id res chain seq x y z
N MET A 1 -4.10 16.93 -57.04
CA MET A 1 -3.15 17.26 -55.96
C MET A 1 -3.82 17.40 -54.58
N LYS A 2 -4.65 16.43 -54.14
CA LYS A 2 -5.32 16.48 -52.80
C LYS A 2 -5.05 15.26 -51.90
N LYS A 3 -4.38 14.21 -52.41
CA LYS A 3 -4.11 12.97 -51.66
C LYS A 3 -2.81 12.99 -50.83
N ILE A 4 -1.89 13.93 -51.10
CA ILE A 4 -0.57 13.99 -50.43
C ILE A 4 -0.66 14.70 -49.06
N ASN A 5 -1.60 15.63 -48.88
CA ASN A 5 -1.75 16.35 -47.60
C ASN A 5 -2.45 15.52 -46.51
N PHE A 6 -3.23 14.50 -46.89
CA PHE A 6 -3.90 13.62 -45.92
C PHE A 6 -2.92 12.63 -45.27
N LEU A 7 -1.95 12.13 -46.05
CA LEU A 7 -0.90 11.24 -45.52
C LEU A 7 0.07 11.97 -44.58
N ARG A 8 0.36 13.26 -44.82
CA ARG A 8 1.20 14.05 -43.90
C ARG A 8 0.50 14.38 -42.59
N ALA A 9 -0.81 14.62 -42.60
CA ALA A 9 -1.59 14.82 -41.37
C ALA A 9 -1.77 13.53 -40.57
N ALA A 10 -1.97 12.39 -41.23
CA ALA A 10 -2.05 11.08 -40.59
C ALA A 10 -0.70 10.64 -39.97
N LEU A 11 0.43 10.90 -40.64
CA LEU A 11 1.75 10.66 -40.07
C LEU A 11 2.09 11.62 -38.91
N PHE A 12 1.62 12.87 -38.94
CA PHE A 12 1.81 13.80 -37.81
C PHE A 12 0.98 13.43 -36.59
N TRP A 13 -0.18 12.78 -36.78
CA TRP A 13 -1.00 12.27 -35.68
C TRP A 13 -0.48 10.92 -35.14
N SER A 14 0.17 10.09 -35.96
CA SER A 14 0.79 8.84 -35.50
C SER A 14 2.19 9.02 -34.90
N LEU A 15 2.80 10.20 -35.02
CA LEU A 15 4.10 10.52 -34.42
C LEU A 15 3.99 11.37 -33.13
N ASN A 16 2.78 11.86 -32.80
CA ASN A 16 2.48 12.55 -31.55
C ASN A 16 1.64 11.73 -30.58
N SER A 17 1.33 10.46 -30.90
CA SER A 17 1.11 9.49 -29.84
C SER A 17 2.48 9.16 -29.25
N VAL A 18 2.98 10.06 -28.41
CA VAL A 18 3.82 9.62 -27.30
C VAL A 18 2.94 8.60 -26.61
N GLU A 19 3.19 7.32 -26.87
CA GLU A 19 2.75 6.25 -26.00
C GLU A 19 3.27 6.66 -24.63
N SER A 20 2.38 7.27 -23.85
CA SER A 20 2.57 7.43 -22.42
C SER A 20 2.93 6.03 -21.97
N CYS A 21 4.17 5.80 -21.51
CA CYS A 21 4.56 4.54 -20.88
C CYS A 21 3.44 4.20 -19.90
N ALA A 22 2.62 3.20 -20.26
CA ALA A 22 1.38 2.98 -19.58
C ALA A 22 1.73 2.62 -18.14
N VAL A 23 1.24 3.40 -17.18
CA VAL A 23 1.32 3.02 -15.76
C VAL A 23 0.80 1.60 -15.67
N THR A 24 1.61 0.68 -15.17
CA THR A 24 1.26 -0.74 -15.18
C THR A 24 0.04 -0.98 -14.28
N GLU A 25 -1.12 -1.24 -14.88
CA GLU A 25 -2.32 -1.68 -14.20
C GLU A 25 -2.21 -3.19 -13.89
N LEU A 26 -2.20 -3.53 -12.62
CA LEU A 26 -2.30 -4.90 -12.13
C LEU A 26 -3.75 -5.16 -11.71
N THR A 27 -4.23 -6.38 -11.88
CA THR A 27 -5.57 -6.75 -11.42
C THR A 27 -5.54 -8.00 -10.55
N ALA A 28 -6.35 -8.02 -9.50
CA ALA A 28 -6.49 -9.16 -8.61
C ALA A 28 -7.94 -9.31 -8.13
N GLN A 29 -8.30 -10.51 -7.69
CA GLN A 29 -9.58 -10.72 -7.02
C GLN A 29 -9.47 -10.29 -5.54
N PHE A 30 -10.43 -9.50 -5.09
CA PHE A 30 -10.47 -8.91 -3.76
C PHE A 30 -11.93 -8.75 -3.33
N GLU A 31 -12.33 -9.37 -2.22
CA GLU A 31 -13.74 -9.43 -1.77
C GLU A 31 -14.69 -9.94 -2.88
N GLY A 32 -14.27 -10.98 -3.60
CA GLY A 32 -15.01 -11.59 -4.71
C GLY A 32 -15.05 -10.75 -5.99
N LYS A 33 -14.48 -9.55 -6.01
CA LYS A 33 -14.52 -8.62 -7.15
C LYS A 33 -13.15 -8.44 -7.77
N LYS A 34 -13.09 -8.26 -9.09
CA LYS A 34 -11.86 -7.85 -9.76
C LYS A 34 -11.56 -6.39 -9.42
N LYS A 35 -10.40 -6.13 -8.84
CA LYS A 35 -9.90 -4.79 -8.48
C LYS A 35 -8.59 -4.50 -9.19
N SER A 36 -8.42 -3.24 -9.59
CA SER A 36 -7.21 -2.73 -10.24
C SER A 36 -6.28 -2.08 -9.22
N PHE A 37 -4.99 -2.26 -9.41
CA PHE A 37 -3.89 -1.79 -8.57
C PHE A 37 -2.87 -1.13 -9.50
N TRP A 38 -2.45 0.09 -9.17
CA TRP A 38 -1.42 0.83 -9.93
C TRP A 38 -0.15 0.85 -9.11
N GLU A 39 0.78 -0.03 -9.45
CA GLU A 39 2.01 -0.27 -8.69
C GLU A 39 2.84 1.01 -8.56
N LYS A 40 3.20 1.38 -7.34
CA LYS A 40 3.99 2.59 -7.06
C LYS A 40 5.50 2.32 -7.09
N ASN A 41 5.95 1.53 -8.06
CA ASN A 41 7.37 1.27 -8.27
C ASN A 41 8.09 2.50 -8.86
N ALA A 42 9.42 2.53 -8.82
CA ALA A 42 10.23 3.67 -9.27
C ALA A 42 9.87 4.15 -10.68
N GLU A 43 9.66 3.20 -11.61
CA GLU A 43 9.34 3.48 -13.01
C GLU A 43 7.98 4.17 -13.15
N ASN A 44 6.92 3.58 -12.59
CA ASN A 44 5.57 4.15 -12.60
C ASN A 44 5.49 5.47 -11.81
N MET A 45 6.31 5.61 -10.77
CA MET A 45 6.39 6.83 -9.97
C MET A 45 7.12 7.95 -10.71
N SER A 46 8.04 7.63 -11.63
CA SER A 46 8.81 8.61 -12.40
C SER A 46 8.01 9.34 -13.49
N ASP A 47 6.92 8.76 -13.99
CA ASP A 47 6.02 9.43 -14.92
C ASP A 47 5.05 10.34 -14.16
N THR A 48 5.16 11.66 -14.39
CA THR A 48 4.49 12.68 -13.59
C THR A 48 3.63 13.63 -14.43
N LEU A 49 2.61 14.19 -13.79
CA LEU A 49 1.91 15.40 -14.22
C LEU A 49 2.43 16.60 -13.44
N SER A 50 2.38 17.79 -14.05
CA SER A 50 2.56 19.03 -13.31
C SER A 50 1.45 19.22 -12.27
N TRP A 51 1.72 20.05 -11.26
CA TRP A 51 0.74 20.38 -10.24
C TRP A 51 -0.56 20.98 -10.83
N LEU A 52 -0.46 21.80 -11.87
CA LEU A 52 -1.62 22.41 -12.53
C LEU A 52 -2.50 21.37 -13.23
N GLU A 53 -1.91 20.42 -13.95
CA GLU A 53 -2.63 19.30 -14.59
C GLU A 53 -3.29 18.38 -13.55
N PHE A 54 -2.60 18.14 -12.43
CA PHE A 54 -3.19 17.41 -11.30
C PHE A 54 -4.40 18.15 -10.74
N LEU A 55 -4.29 19.46 -10.49
CA LEU A 55 -5.41 20.27 -9.98
C LEU A 55 -6.61 20.27 -10.93
N GLU A 56 -6.38 20.39 -12.25
CA GLU A 56 -7.44 20.31 -13.24
C GLU A 56 -8.13 18.94 -13.20
N THR A 57 -7.34 17.87 -13.15
CA THR A 57 -7.86 16.50 -13.02
C THR A 57 -8.65 16.31 -11.74
N ALA A 58 -8.13 16.78 -10.61
CA ALA A 58 -8.77 16.71 -9.29
C ALA A 58 -10.08 17.50 -9.25
N LYS A 59 -10.12 18.72 -9.83
CA LYS A 59 -11.34 19.54 -9.94
C LYS A 59 -12.40 18.89 -10.84
N ASN A 60 -11.99 18.33 -11.97
CA ASN A 60 -12.90 17.61 -12.87
C ASN A 60 -13.51 16.41 -12.16
N ILE A 61 -12.71 15.66 -11.41
CA ILE A 61 -13.17 14.54 -10.59
C ILE A 61 -14.11 15.05 -9.49
N GLN A 62 -13.72 16.06 -8.72
CA GLN A 62 -14.52 16.60 -7.62
C GLN A 62 -15.89 17.09 -8.11
N SER A 63 -15.95 17.83 -9.21
CA SER A 63 -17.21 18.37 -9.75
C SER A 63 -18.17 17.27 -10.22
N ILE A 64 -17.65 16.13 -10.70
CA ILE A 64 -18.46 14.98 -11.13
C ILE A 64 -19.06 14.23 -9.92
N TYR A 65 -18.35 14.15 -8.81
CA TYR A 65 -18.66 13.21 -7.72
C TYR A 65 -19.12 13.84 -6.41
N PHE A 66 -18.77 15.10 -6.14
CA PHE A 66 -19.08 15.82 -4.90
C PHE A 66 -19.85 17.10 -5.18
N LYS A 67 -21.00 16.97 -5.88
CA LYS A 67 -21.78 18.09 -6.42
C LYS A 67 -22.02 19.27 -5.48
N ASP A 68 -22.00 19.09 -4.16
CA ASP A 68 -22.19 20.17 -3.17
C ASP A 68 -21.47 19.92 -1.83
N LYS A 69 -20.29 19.26 -1.81
CA LYS A 69 -19.53 19.04 -0.56
C LYS A 69 -18.15 19.68 -0.59
N GLU A 70 -17.73 20.18 0.58
CA GLU A 70 -16.40 20.73 0.87
C GLU A 70 -15.30 19.87 0.24
N ALA A 71 -14.21 20.54 -0.17
CA ALA A 71 -13.14 19.91 -0.91
C ALA A 71 -12.68 18.59 -0.26
N PRO A 72 -12.71 17.45 -0.96
CA PRO A 72 -12.31 16.15 -0.38
C PRO A 72 -10.82 16.13 -0.03
N PHE A 73 -10.08 17.11 -0.53
CA PHE A 73 -8.66 17.34 -0.34
C PHE A 73 -8.47 18.17 0.92
N ILE A 74 -8.35 17.49 2.06
CA ILE A 74 -7.96 18.12 3.32
C ILE A 74 -6.50 18.53 3.20
N GLU A 75 -6.21 19.80 3.52
CA GLU A 75 -4.86 20.35 3.48
C GLU A 75 -4.14 20.06 4.80
N TYR A 76 -3.01 19.39 4.69
CA TYR A 76 -2.14 19.10 5.81
C TYR A 76 -0.82 19.87 5.70
N SER A 77 -0.23 20.25 6.83
CA SER A 77 1.07 20.94 6.85
C SER A 77 2.12 20.18 7.65
N PHE A 78 3.35 20.16 7.11
CA PHE A 78 4.54 19.66 7.77
C PHE A 78 5.76 20.44 7.28
N ASP A 79 6.52 21.04 8.20
CA ASP A 79 7.77 21.75 7.90
C ASP A 79 7.69 22.65 6.65
N LYS A 80 6.74 23.60 6.67
CA LYS A 80 6.43 24.56 5.59
C LYS A 80 5.88 23.96 4.29
N ARG A 81 5.93 22.63 4.10
CA ARG A 81 5.28 21.92 3.00
C ARG A 81 3.80 21.73 3.28
N ARG A 82 3.03 21.70 2.21
CA ARG A 82 1.59 21.44 2.24
C ARG A 82 1.28 20.19 1.45
N PHE A 83 0.32 19.42 1.95
CA PHE A 83 -0.08 18.16 1.34
C PHE A 83 -1.57 18.14 1.10
N THR A 84 -1.95 17.60 -0.05
CA THR A 84 -3.31 17.29 -0.44
C THR A 84 -3.56 15.80 -0.23
N LYS A 85 -4.58 15.46 0.54
CA LYS A 85 -4.93 14.06 0.85
C LYS A 85 -5.77 13.39 -0.25
N ILE A 86 -5.35 12.23 -0.72
CA ILE A 86 -6.15 11.32 -1.55
C ILE A 86 -6.64 10.19 -0.64
N PRO A 87 -7.97 10.10 -0.38
CA PRO A 87 -8.51 9.11 0.52
C PRO A 87 -8.39 7.68 -0.02
N GLY A 88 -8.11 6.74 0.87
CA GLY A 88 -8.13 5.30 0.63
C GLY A 88 -9.54 4.70 0.64
N PHE A 89 -9.64 3.46 0.18
CA PHE A 89 -10.90 2.73 0.16
C PHE A 89 -11.32 2.24 1.56
N ASP A 90 -12.60 2.47 1.91
CA ASP A 90 -13.21 2.02 3.18
C ASP A 90 -13.38 0.48 3.30
N ASP A 91 -13.11 -0.25 2.22
CA ASP A 91 -13.21 -1.72 2.16
C ASP A 91 -11.98 -2.45 2.72
N GLY A 92 -11.10 -1.72 3.41
CA GLY A 92 -9.86 -2.25 3.99
C GLY A 92 -8.76 -2.54 2.95
N SER A 93 -8.97 -2.15 1.69
CA SER A 93 -7.94 -2.25 0.64
C SER A 93 -7.02 -1.03 0.54
N CYS A 94 -7.21 0.01 1.38
CA CYS A 94 -6.52 1.30 1.24
C CYS A 94 -5.00 1.15 1.08
N LEU A 95 -4.31 0.53 2.04
CA LEU A 95 -2.85 0.33 1.93
C LEU A 95 -2.45 -0.54 0.73
N TRP A 96 -3.25 -1.56 0.39
CA TRP A 96 -3.00 -2.41 -0.77
C TRP A 96 -3.01 -1.61 -2.08
N SER A 97 -4.06 -0.80 -2.25
CA SER A 97 -4.24 0.06 -3.43
C SER A 97 -3.18 1.16 -3.47
N HIS A 98 -2.86 1.77 -2.32
CA HIS A 98 -1.90 2.87 -2.22
C HIS A 98 -0.47 2.45 -2.54
N LEU A 99 -0.08 1.23 -2.14
CA LEU A 99 1.19 0.65 -2.57
C LEU A 99 1.12 0.14 -4.02
N GLY A 100 -0.09 -0.22 -4.47
CA GLY A 100 -0.33 -0.81 -5.78
C GLY A 100 0.23 -2.24 -5.91
N ILE A 101 0.33 -2.96 -4.80
CA ILE A 101 0.87 -4.33 -4.75
C ILE A 101 -0.31 -5.30 -4.69
N THR A 102 -0.38 -6.22 -5.66
CA THR A 102 -1.40 -7.29 -5.63
C THR A 102 -1.18 -8.24 -4.44
N PRO A 103 -2.23 -8.93 -3.95
CA PRO A 103 -2.07 -9.91 -2.87
C PRO A 103 -0.96 -10.94 -3.16
N LYS A 104 -0.94 -11.49 -4.38
CA LYS A 104 0.09 -12.43 -4.81
C LYS A 104 1.49 -11.84 -4.71
N ASN A 105 1.72 -10.63 -5.22
CA ASN A 105 3.05 -10.00 -5.16
C ASN A 105 3.43 -9.62 -3.74
N MET A 106 2.48 -9.18 -2.91
CA MET A 106 2.74 -8.91 -1.50
C MET A 106 3.26 -10.16 -0.79
N TYR A 107 2.62 -11.31 -1.00
CA TYR A 107 3.09 -12.54 -0.40
C TYR A 107 4.45 -12.98 -0.98
N ASP A 108 4.54 -13.09 -2.30
CA ASP A 108 5.67 -13.73 -3.00
C ASP A 108 6.93 -12.86 -2.99
N GLN A 109 6.78 -11.53 -3.14
CA GLN A 109 7.87 -10.59 -3.39
C GLN A 109 8.21 -9.71 -2.19
N VAL A 110 7.33 -9.58 -1.20
CA VAL A 110 7.59 -8.79 0.01
C VAL A 110 7.71 -9.70 1.23
N VAL A 111 6.66 -10.47 1.52
CA VAL A 111 6.57 -11.25 2.76
C VAL A 111 7.54 -12.42 2.78
N VAL A 112 7.65 -13.19 1.69
CA VAL A 112 8.60 -14.31 1.62
C VAL A 112 10.06 -13.84 1.77
N PRO A 113 10.51 -12.78 1.07
CA PRO A 113 11.82 -12.18 1.32
C PRO A 113 12.00 -11.67 2.76
N TYR A 114 11.03 -10.96 3.30
CA TYR A 114 11.04 -10.47 4.68
C TYR A 114 11.23 -11.61 5.70
N ILE A 115 10.47 -12.71 5.54
CA ILE A 115 10.61 -13.93 6.35
C ILE A 115 12.03 -14.48 6.28
N LYS A 116 12.57 -14.64 5.06
CA LYS A 116 13.87 -15.28 4.84
C LYS A 116 15.04 -14.44 5.34
N LYS A 117 15.01 -13.13 5.08
CA LYS A 117 16.12 -12.21 5.37
C LYS A 117 16.10 -11.69 6.79
N VAL A 118 14.92 -11.48 7.38
CA VAL A 118 14.78 -10.80 8.67
C VAL A 118 14.33 -11.80 9.74
N ILE A 119 13.17 -12.44 9.55
CA ILE A 119 12.54 -13.20 10.63
C ILE A 119 13.22 -14.55 10.93
N ILE A 120 13.62 -15.31 9.92
CA ILE A 120 14.33 -16.60 10.14
C ILE A 120 15.65 -16.38 10.89
N PRO A 121 16.54 -15.45 10.48
CA PRO A 121 17.75 -15.15 11.24
C PRO A 121 17.46 -14.72 12.67
N TYR A 122 16.45 -13.86 12.85
CA TYR A 122 16.00 -13.39 14.16
C TYR A 122 15.57 -14.55 15.09
N VAL A 123 14.66 -15.42 14.63
CA VAL A 123 14.18 -16.58 15.40
C VAL A 123 15.31 -17.56 15.73
N ASN A 124 16.23 -17.78 14.79
CA ASN A 124 17.40 -18.63 15.03
C ASN A 124 18.35 -18.04 16.07
N ASN A 125 18.52 -16.72 16.10
CA ASN A 125 19.32 -16.04 17.11
C ASN A 125 18.71 -16.18 18.51
N ILE A 126 17.39 -15.98 18.65
CA ILE A 126 16.70 -16.18 19.94
C ILE A 126 16.93 -17.60 20.48
N LYS A 127 16.78 -18.61 19.62
CA LYS A 127 17.01 -20.02 20.02
C LYS A 127 18.43 -20.29 20.50
N LYS A 128 19.42 -19.62 19.91
CA LYS A 128 20.84 -19.73 20.29
C LYS A 128 21.17 -18.94 21.57
N CYS A 129 20.54 -17.78 21.78
CA CYS A 129 20.84 -16.85 22.88
C CYS A 129 20.17 -17.21 24.22
N ASN A 130 19.32 -18.25 24.27
CA ASN A 130 18.90 -18.86 25.54
C ASN A 130 20.07 -19.39 26.40
N SER A 131 21.31 -19.27 25.92
CA SER A 131 22.53 -19.28 26.73
C SER A 131 23.26 -17.92 26.70
N LYS A 132 23.00 -17.05 27.69
CA LYS A 132 23.88 -15.95 28.17
C LYS A 132 24.15 -14.75 27.22
N SER A 133 23.36 -13.67 27.29
CA SER A 133 23.79 -12.30 26.90
C SER A 133 22.69 -11.26 27.19
N SER A 134 23.05 -10.12 27.81
CA SER A 134 22.14 -9.02 28.20
C SER A 134 21.96 -7.93 27.13
N ASN A 135 22.70 -7.98 26.02
CA ASN A 135 22.61 -6.99 24.93
C ASN A 135 21.68 -7.43 23.79
N ASP A 136 21.39 -8.74 23.66
CA ASP A 136 20.42 -9.27 22.69
C ASP A 136 18.96 -8.96 23.05
N ASP A 137 18.75 -8.43 24.26
CA ASP A 137 17.44 -8.12 24.84
C ASP A 137 16.74 -6.92 24.17
N LEU A 138 17.48 -6.08 23.43
CA LEU A 138 16.93 -4.90 22.75
C LEU A 138 16.48 -5.21 21.31
N ALA A 139 17.23 -6.05 20.59
CA ALA A 139 16.85 -6.51 19.25
C ALA A 139 15.66 -7.48 19.33
N SER A 140 15.62 -8.34 20.36
CA SER A 140 14.48 -9.20 20.66
C SER A 140 13.21 -8.42 21.00
N LYS A 141 13.30 -7.34 21.79
CA LYS A 141 12.14 -6.49 22.09
C LYS A 141 11.54 -5.79 20.88
N LYS A 142 12.35 -5.46 19.86
CA LYS A 142 11.88 -4.73 18.67
C LYS A 142 11.22 -5.60 17.61
N LEU A 143 11.67 -6.84 17.42
CA LEU A 143 11.17 -7.72 16.35
C LEU A 143 10.09 -8.69 16.80
N MET A 144 9.90 -8.91 18.11
CA MET A 144 8.77 -9.72 18.60
C MET A 144 7.39 -9.17 18.17
N PRO A 145 7.10 -7.85 18.27
CA PRO A 145 5.84 -7.31 17.77
C PRO A 145 5.63 -7.58 16.28
N GLU A 146 6.67 -7.40 15.44
CA GLU A 146 6.56 -7.68 14.01
C GLU A 146 6.39 -9.18 13.72
N LEU A 147 6.95 -10.07 14.55
CA LEU A 147 6.68 -11.50 14.45
C LEU A 147 5.20 -11.82 14.72
N PHE A 148 4.58 -11.19 15.73
CA PHE A 148 3.15 -11.38 15.99
C PHE A 148 2.29 -10.87 14.83
N GLU A 149 2.56 -9.66 14.34
CA GLU A 149 1.87 -9.14 13.15
C GLU A 149 2.04 -10.05 11.93
N LEU A 150 3.23 -10.61 11.74
CA LEU A 150 3.49 -11.55 10.65
C LEU A 150 2.73 -12.87 10.83
N LEU A 151 2.60 -13.38 12.05
CA LEU A 151 1.80 -14.59 12.31
C LEU A 151 0.33 -14.35 11.99
N ASP A 152 -0.21 -13.21 12.43
CA ASP A 152 -1.58 -12.81 12.14
C ASP A 152 -1.77 -12.54 10.64
N PHE A 153 -0.74 -12.05 9.95
CA PHE A 153 -0.75 -11.94 8.50
C PHE A 153 -0.79 -13.31 7.81
N LEU A 154 0.07 -14.25 8.21
CA LEU A 154 0.26 -15.53 7.52
C LEU A 154 -0.90 -16.52 7.78
N ASP A 155 -1.41 -16.54 9.01
CA ASP A 155 -2.48 -17.45 9.43
C ASP A 155 -3.57 -16.70 10.23
N PRO A 156 -4.25 -15.71 9.61
CA PRO A 156 -5.20 -14.81 10.28
C PRO A 156 -6.39 -15.54 10.91
N LEU A 157 -6.75 -16.70 10.37
CA LEU A 157 -7.85 -17.53 10.83
C LEU A 157 -7.37 -18.74 11.66
N GLU A 158 -6.08 -18.76 12.02
CA GLU A 158 -5.44 -19.83 12.78
C GLU A 158 -5.78 -21.22 12.24
N LYS A 159 -5.80 -21.38 10.91
CA LYS A 159 -6.17 -22.65 10.27
C LYS A 159 -5.09 -23.69 10.41
N ILE A 160 -3.82 -23.26 10.53
CA ILE A 160 -2.65 -24.13 10.46
C ILE A 160 -1.97 -24.25 11.82
N SER A 161 -1.82 -23.15 12.56
CA SER A 161 -1.00 -23.07 13.77
C SER A 161 -1.75 -23.23 15.10
N LYS A 162 -2.94 -23.86 15.06
CA LYS A 162 -3.79 -24.11 16.24
C LYS A 162 -2.99 -24.69 17.40
N ASP A 163 -3.30 -24.25 18.62
CA ASP A 163 -2.90 -24.88 19.88
C ASP A 163 -1.43 -24.77 20.33
N THR A 164 -0.67 -23.77 19.87
CA THR A 164 0.73 -23.65 20.34
C THR A 164 1.03 -22.51 21.30
N GLY A 165 0.24 -21.42 21.36
CA GLY A 165 0.41 -20.25 22.26
C GLY A 165 1.75 -19.49 22.16
N ASP A 166 2.78 -20.13 21.61
CA ASP A 166 4.16 -19.72 21.47
C ASP A 166 4.38 -19.26 20.02
N ALA A 167 4.65 -17.97 19.86
CA ALA A 167 4.85 -17.34 18.56
C ALA A 167 5.96 -18.00 17.71
N ILE A 168 7.05 -18.44 18.36
CA ILE A 168 8.17 -19.08 17.66
C ILE A 168 7.75 -20.46 17.17
N LYS A 169 7.03 -21.24 17.99
CA LYS A 169 6.50 -22.54 17.55
C LYS A 169 5.50 -22.39 16.41
N ARG A 170 4.56 -21.43 16.52
CA ARG A 170 3.62 -21.09 15.44
C ARG A 170 4.37 -20.79 14.14
N PHE A 171 5.35 -19.90 14.20
CA PHE A 171 6.15 -19.52 13.03
C PHE A 171 6.86 -20.71 12.37
N ILE A 172 7.44 -21.62 13.17
CA ILE A 172 8.11 -22.82 12.66
C ILE A 172 7.10 -23.74 11.95
N ILE A 173 5.87 -23.86 12.46
CA ILE A 173 4.83 -24.67 11.83
C ILE A 173 4.45 -24.06 10.48
N LEU A 174 4.18 -22.75 10.44
CA LEU A 174 3.81 -22.04 9.22
C LEU A 174 4.91 -22.11 8.15
N THR A 175 6.17 -21.93 8.54
CA THR A 175 7.31 -22.01 7.60
C THR A 175 7.60 -23.41 7.07
N LYS A 176 7.06 -24.47 7.69
CA LYS A 176 7.10 -25.83 7.14
C LYS A 176 5.98 -26.11 6.14
N GLN A 177 4.94 -25.28 6.11
CA GLN A 177 3.74 -25.46 5.30
C GLN A 177 3.53 -24.28 4.34
N THR A 178 4.60 -23.73 3.79
CA THR A 178 4.57 -22.43 3.08
C THR A 178 3.56 -22.38 1.93
N GLU A 179 3.39 -23.47 1.17
CA GLU A 179 2.43 -23.48 0.06
C GLU A 179 0.98 -23.52 0.54
N THR A 180 0.70 -24.27 1.61
CA THR A 180 -0.61 -24.31 2.26
C THR A 180 -0.95 -22.96 2.87
N VAL A 181 0.00 -22.33 3.57
CA VAL A 181 -0.12 -20.96 4.11
C VAL A 181 -0.45 -19.99 2.99
N ARG A 182 0.37 -20.00 1.92
CA ARG A 182 0.20 -19.14 0.75
C ARG A 182 -1.18 -19.29 0.11
N THR A 183 -1.60 -20.52 -0.16
CA THR A 183 -2.89 -20.82 -0.80
C THR A 183 -4.05 -20.38 0.06
N ASN A 184 -4.03 -20.72 1.36
CA ASN A 184 -5.08 -20.32 2.30
C ASN A 184 -5.17 -18.81 2.45
N TRP A 185 -4.01 -18.14 2.50
CA TRP A 185 -3.92 -16.70 2.62
C TRP A 185 -4.52 -16.00 1.40
N LEU A 186 -4.10 -16.38 0.18
CA LEU A 186 -4.63 -15.83 -1.07
C LEU A 186 -6.15 -16.02 -1.17
N ASN A 187 -6.64 -17.24 -0.93
CA ASN A 187 -8.08 -17.52 -0.95
C ASN A 187 -8.85 -16.65 0.05
N SER A 188 -8.25 -16.37 1.22
CA SER A 188 -8.89 -15.57 2.25
C SER A 188 -8.98 -14.09 1.86
N VAL A 189 -7.94 -13.53 1.24
CA VAL A 189 -7.97 -12.15 0.69
C VAL A 189 -8.93 -12.06 -0.49
N GLU A 190 -8.94 -13.05 -1.39
CA GLU A 190 -9.87 -13.09 -2.51
C GLU A 190 -11.33 -13.12 -2.04
N THR A 191 -11.62 -13.87 -0.97
CA THR A 191 -12.99 -14.01 -0.44
C THR A 191 -13.41 -12.80 0.39
N ASN A 192 -12.56 -12.33 1.30
CA ASN A 192 -12.94 -11.37 2.34
C ASN A 192 -12.39 -9.95 2.11
N GLY A 193 -11.49 -9.77 1.13
CA GLY A 193 -10.78 -8.52 0.94
C GLY A 193 -9.93 -8.17 2.16
N GLY A 194 -9.91 -6.89 2.56
CA GLY A 194 -9.16 -6.39 3.72
C GLY A 194 -10.04 -5.93 4.88
N LYS A 195 -11.35 -6.23 4.81
CA LYS A 195 -12.32 -5.88 5.85
C LYS A 195 -12.10 -6.71 7.10
N GLU A 196 -12.49 -6.13 8.23
CA GLU A 196 -12.58 -6.83 9.49
C GLU A 196 -13.79 -7.79 9.47
N ILE A 197 -13.56 -9.06 9.81
CA ILE A 197 -14.57 -10.10 9.94
C ILE A 197 -14.54 -10.69 11.34
N ILE A 198 -15.66 -11.27 11.78
CA ILE A 198 -15.73 -11.99 13.06
C ILE A 198 -15.39 -13.46 12.81
N HIS A 199 -14.38 -13.97 13.51
CA HIS A 199 -13.98 -15.37 13.51
C HIS A 199 -13.72 -15.85 14.94
N ASN A 200 -14.47 -16.86 15.41
CA ASN A 200 -14.34 -17.43 16.76
C ASN A 200 -14.38 -16.37 17.89
N ASN A 201 -15.32 -15.42 17.81
CA ASN A 201 -15.46 -14.26 18.71
C ASN A 201 -14.30 -13.24 18.67
N ASN A 202 -13.31 -13.44 17.81
CA ASN A 202 -12.24 -12.47 17.55
C ASN A 202 -12.54 -11.70 16.26
N ARG A 203 -12.02 -10.48 16.18
CA ARG A 203 -12.05 -9.70 14.96
C ARG A 203 -10.74 -9.87 14.19
N VAL A 204 -10.84 -10.16 12.90
CA VAL A 204 -9.70 -10.49 12.04
C VAL A 204 -9.80 -9.69 10.76
N ALA A 205 -8.70 -9.10 10.30
CA ALA A 205 -8.64 -8.42 9.00
C ALA A 205 -7.44 -8.91 8.18
N PHE A 206 -7.61 -9.01 6.86
CA PHE A 206 -6.55 -9.47 5.96
C PHE A 206 -5.81 -8.25 5.38
N ARG A 207 -4.96 -7.63 6.20
CA ARG A 207 -4.23 -6.41 5.87
C ARG A 207 -2.74 -6.70 5.76
N PRO A 208 -1.95 -5.88 5.04
CA PRO A 208 -0.51 -5.98 5.09
C PRO A 208 -0.02 -5.73 6.53
N ALA A 209 1.13 -6.29 6.89
CA ALA A 209 1.75 -5.99 8.17
C ALA A 209 2.11 -4.49 8.27
N ASN A 210 2.30 -3.99 9.48
CA ASN A 210 2.60 -2.57 9.73
C ASN A 210 4.00 -2.35 10.33
N GLY A 211 4.77 -3.42 10.51
CA GLY A 211 6.15 -3.38 11.01
C GLY A 211 7.08 -2.46 10.22
N THR A 212 8.10 -1.93 10.90
CA THR A 212 9.12 -1.06 10.27
C THR A 212 9.95 -1.85 9.27
N GLN A 213 10.37 -3.07 9.62
CA GLN A 213 11.16 -3.89 8.69
C GLN A 213 10.32 -4.40 7.52
N PHE A 214 9.01 -4.61 7.73
CA PHE A 214 8.10 -4.90 6.63
C PHE A 214 8.06 -3.76 5.61
N PHE A 215 7.85 -2.52 6.05
CA PHE A 215 7.85 -1.36 5.14
C PHE A 215 9.21 -1.13 4.47
N GLN A 216 10.32 -1.49 5.12
CA GLN A 216 11.64 -1.48 4.50
C GLN A 216 11.72 -2.44 3.30
N GLU A 217 11.16 -3.65 3.41
CA GLU A 217 11.10 -4.60 2.28
C GLU A 217 10.09 -4.15 1.22
N VAL A 218 8.97 -3.52 1.59
CA VAL A 218 8.03 -2.90 0.63
C VAL A 218 8.74 -1.81 -0.19
N ALA A 219 9.44 -0.89 0.48
CA ALA A 219 10.19 0.17 -0.20
C ALA A 219 11.26 -0.42 -1.14
N GLY A 220 11.98 -1.46 -0.69
CA GLY A 220 12.95 -2.17 -1.51
C GLY A 220 12.35 -2.88 -2.73
N TYR A 221 11.17 -3.48 -2.59
CA TYR A 221 10.45 -4.11 -3.70
C TYR A 221 10.00 -3.08 -4.73
N LEU A 222 9.37 -1.98 -4.28
CA LEU A 222 8.92 -0.89 -5.16
C LEU A 222 10.09 -0.08 -5.74
N LYS A 223 11.25 -0.10 -5.07
CA LYS A 223 12.39 0.81 -5.35
C LYS A 223 12.00 2.29 -5.25
N THR A 224 11.08 2.60 -4.33
CA THR A 224 10.49 3.93 -4.15
C THR A 224 10.68 4.34 -2.70
N ASN A 225 10.99 5.61 -2.45
CA ASN A 225 11.01 6.13 -1.08
C ASN A 225 9.60 6.12 -0.50
N ILE A 226 9.46 5.72 0.76
CA ILE A 226 8.17 5.77 1.47
C ILE A 226 8.33 6.63 2.72
N VAL A 227 7.51 7.65 2.85
CA VAL A 227 7.44 8.49 4.05
C VAL A 227 6.04 8.37 4.63
N ILE A 228 5.97 7.95 5.90
CA ILE A 228 4.71 7.77 6.62
C ILE A 228 4.61 8.87 7.67
N PHE A 229 3.56 9.67 7.55
CA PHE A 229 3.11 10.58 8.57
C PHE A 229 2.02 9.91 9.41
N SER A 230 1.93 10.27 10.69
CA SER A 230 0.75 10.02 11.50
C SER A 230 -0.03 11.31 11.69
N GLY A 231 -1.34 11.19 11.83
CA GLY A 231 -2.22 12.33 12.10
C GLY A 231 -3.64 11.89 12.34
N ASP A 232 -4.39 12.77 12.99
CA ASP A 232 -5.84 12.66 13.13
C ASP A 232 -6.51 13.46 11.99
N SER A 233 -7.61 12.93 11.46
CA SER A 233 -8.54 13.67 10.60
C SER A 233 -8.96 15.04 11.16
N GLU A 234 -8.99 15.20 12.49
CA GLU A 234 -9.31 16.47 13.16
C GLU A 234 -8.11 17.45 13.25
N SER A 235 -6.88 16.95 13.12
CA SER A 235 -5.65 17.76 13.16
C SER A 235 -5.10 17.98 11.75
N LEU A 236 -5.15 19.21 11.25
CA LEU A 236 -4.51 19.61 9.98
C LEU A 236 -2.96 19.62 10.02
N SER A 237 -2.37 19.22 11.15
CA SER A 237 -0.92 19.06 11.30
C SER A 237 -0.51 17.58 11.17
N LEU A 238 0.56 17.33 10.42
CA LEU A 238 1.16 16.00 10.31
C LEU A 238 2.30 15.84 11.30
N LYS A 239 2.48 14.61 11.77
CA LYS A 239 3.67 14.20 12.52
C LYS A 239 4.44 13.18 11.69
N LEU A 240 5.73 13.44 11.46
CA LEU A 240 6.59 12.44 10.82
C LEU A 240 6.67 11.20 11.73
N SER A 241 6.28 10.05 11.18
CA SER A 241 6.29 8.77 11.89
C SER A 241 7.50 7.94 11.48
N ARG A 242 7.64 7.65 10.18
CA ARG A 242 8.66 6.73 9.64
C ARG A 242 9.11 7.16 8.25
N GLU A 243 10.37 6.89 7.93
CA GLU A 243 10.97 7.15 6.62
C GLU A 243 11.75 5.93 6.14
N PHE A 244 11.54 5.56 4.89
CA PHE A 244 12.18 4.43 4.22
C PHE A 244 12.77 4.92 2.91
N ILE A 245 14.04 5.31 2.95
CA ILE A 245 14.74 5.88 1.80
C ILE A 245 15.56 4.76 1.12
N VAL A 246 15.28 4.53 -0.16
CA VAL A 246 15.98 3.55 -1.00
C VAL A 246 17.04 4.25 -1.85
N ASP A 247 16.70 5.40 -2.42
CA ASP A 247 17.57 6.23 -3.24
C ASP A 247 17.09 7.69 -3.15
N HIS A 248 18.00 8.67 -3.13
CA HIS A 248 17.62 10.09 -3.11
C HIS A 248 17.13 10.62 -4.46
N ASP A 249 17.40 9.89 -5.55
CA ASP A 249 17.02 10.28 -6.91
C ASP A 249 15.65 9.73 -7.35
N VAL A 250 14.98 8.92 -6.52
CA VAL A 250 13.65 8.39 -6.81
C VAL A 250 12.54 9.21 -6.14
N ASN A 251 11.36 9.21 -6.78
CA ASN A 251 10.18 9.85 -6.23
C ASN A 251 9.74 9.22 -4.90
N THR A 252 9.08 10.03 -4.07
CA THR A 252 8.64 9.62 -2.73
C THR A 252 7.13 9.41 -2.69
N LEU A 253 6.70 8.25 -2.19
CA LEU A 253 5.32 7.98 -1.82
C LEU A 253 5.09 8.45 -0.39
N TYR A 254 4.26 9.48 -0.23
CA TYR A 254 3.85 9.97 1.09
C TYR A 254 2.53 9.31 1.50
N LEU A 255 2.51 8.74 2.70
CA LEU A 255 1.34 8.11 3.30
C LEU A 255 0.94 8.82 4.59
N LEU A 256 -0.35 8.96 4.82
CA LEU A 256 -0.92 9.33 6.11
C LEU A 256 -1.49 8.08 6.77
N GLN A 257 -0.92 7.69 7.89
CA GLN A 257 -1.48 6.68 8.79
C GLN A 257 -2.45 7.37 9.75
N ASP A 258 -3.73 7.00 9.69
CA ASP A 258 -4.79 7.65 10.47
C ASP A 258 -4.79 7.15 11.92
N ASP A 259 -4.48 8.04 12.85
CA ASP A 259 -4.45 7.75 14.30
C ASP A 259 -5.85 7.41 14.84
N GLY A 260 -6.91 8.00 14.28
CA GLY A 260 -8.31 7.71 14.65
C GLY A 260 -8.75 6.29 14.29
N SER A 261 -8.04 5.67 13.34
CA SER A 261 -8.25 4.26 12.94
C SER A 261 -7.36 3.27 13.69
N PHE A 262 -6.70 3.70 14.78
CA PHE A 262 -5.63 2.95 15.45
C PHE A 262 -4.48 2.58 14.51
N GLY A 263 -4.21 3.44 13.53
CA GLY A 263 -3.15 3.27 12.54
C GLY A 263 -3.39 2.15 11.53
N LEU A 264 -4.65 1.75 11.34
CA LEU A 264 -5.04 0.67 10.44
C LEU A 264 -5.45 1.15 9.04
N HIS A 265 -5.76 2.44 8.90
CA HIS A 265 -6.12 3.08 7.65
C HIS A 265 -4.99 3.97 7.16
N TYR A 266 -4.85 3.99 5.83
CA TYR A 266 -3.84 4.78 5.14
C TYR A 266 -4.49 5.60 4.04
N ASP A 267 -4.06 6.85 3.91
CA ASP A 267 -4.37 7.73 2.80
C ASP A 267 -3.06 8.12 2.08
N VAL A 268 -3.13 8.47 0.80
CA VAL A 268 -1.97 9.04 0.07
C VAL A 268 -1.93 10.55 0.29
N LEU A 269 -0.73 11.08 0.48
CA LEU A 269 -0.48 12.52 0.52
C LEU A 269 0.25 12.96 -0.74
N VAL A 270 -0.20 14.05 -1.35
CA VAL A 270 0.44 14.67 -2.51
C VAL A 270 0.96 16.04 -2.11
N GLU A 271 2.26 16.26 -2.26
CA GLU A 271 2.89 17.55 -1.94
C GLU A 271 2.44 18.64 -2.93
N GLN A 272 1.95 19.77 -2.40
CA GLN A 272 1.47 20.88 -3.22
C GLN A 272 2.61 21.55 -3.97
N ASN A 273 2.34 21.94 -5.22
CA ASN A 273 3.28 22.58 -6.14
C ASN A 273 4.44 21.68 -6.60
N SER A 274 4.41 20.38 -6.26
CA SER A 274 5.33 19.37 -6.78
C SER A 274 4.68 18.57 -7.92
N PRO A 275 5.47 18.01 -8.85
CA PRO A 275 4.97 17.04 -9.82
C PRO A 275 4.33 15.83 -9.12
N VAL A 276 3.24 15.32 -9.71
CA VAL A 276 2.45 14.22 -9.14
C VAL A 276 2.56 13.00 -10.03
N SER A 277 2.93 11.85 -9.48
CA SER A 277 3.00 10.60 -10.25
C SER A 277 1.64 10.25 -10.87
N LYS A 278 1.63 9.88 -12.16
CA LYS A 278 0.44 9.39 -12.84
C LYS A 278 -0.16 8.16 -12.17
N ALA A 279 0.65 7.31 -11.54
CA ALA A 279 0.16 6.15 -10.80
C ALA A 279 -0.70 6.53 -9.59
N ILE A 280 -0.43 7.67 -8.94
CA ILE A 280 -1.27 8.23 -7.88
C ILE A 280 -2.57 8.80 -8.49
N VAL A 281 -2.49 9.45 -9.64
CA VAL A 281 -3.66 10.02 -10.33
C VAL A 281 -4.63 8.94 -10.82
N GLU A 282 -4.13 7.83 -11.36
CA GLU A 282 -4.97 6.70 -11.78
C GLU A 282 -5.68 6.02 -10.60
N GLU A 283 -4.98 5.91 -9.47
CA GLU A 283 -5.60 5.41 -8.24
C GLU A 283 -6.72 6.35 -7.75
N MET A 284 -6.47 7.66 -7.74
CA MET A 284 -7.50 8.66 -7.41
C MET A 284 -8.74 8.52 -8.31
N LYS A 285 -8.55 8.34 -9.63
CA LYS A 285 -9.66 8.10 -10.57
C LYS A 285 -10.45 6.84 -10.21
N SER A 286 -9.75 5.76 -9.86
CA SER A 286 -10.35 4.47 -9.48
C SER A 286 -11.19 4.56 -8.21
N TYR A 287 -10.64 5.17 -7.15
CA TYR A 287 -11.36 5.40 -5.89
C TYR A 287 -12.67 6.18 -6.14
N MET A 288 -12.59 7.24 -6.93
CA MET A 288 -13.72 8.10 -7.23
C MET A 288 -14.78 7.41 -8.09
N GLY A 289 -14.36 6.63 -9.09
CA GLY A 289 -15.24 5.77 -9.88
C GLY A 289 -16.00 4.74 -9.02
N SER A 290 -15.39 4.26 -7.93
CA SER A 290 -16.03 3.34 -6.98
C SER A 290 -17.18 4.01 -6.21
N LYS A 291 -17.04 5.29 -5.82
CA LYS A 291 -18.07 6.05 -5.08
C LYS A 291 -19.32 6.33 -5.93
N LYS A 292 -19.17 6.52 -7.25
CA LYS A 292 -20.30 6.70 -8.19
C LYS A 292 -21.34 5.57 -8.12
N ARG A 293 -20.87 4.34 -7.91
CA ARG A 293 -21.73 3.15 -7.88
C ARG A 293 -22.54 3.04 -6.60
N PHE A 294 -22.16 3.74 -5.53
CA PHE A 294 -22.88 3.77 -4.27
C PHE A 294 -23.89 4.92 -4.18
N SER A 295 -23.74 5.99 -4.97
CA SER A 295 -24.70 7.11 -5.00
C SER A 295 -25.89 6.91 -5.95
N GLN A 296 -26.01 5.74 -6.59
CA GLN A 296 -27.08 5.40 -7.54
C GLN A 296 -27.97 4.24 -7.04
N LYS A 297 -27.85 3.86 -5.77
CA LYS A 297 -28.76 2.95 -5.07
C LYS A 297 -29.51 3.73 -3.99
#